data_AF-A0A9D6V843-F1
#
_entry.id   AF-A0A9D6V843-F1
#
_cell.length_a   1.000
_cell.length_b   1.000
_cell.length_c   1.000
_cell.angle_alpha   90.00
_cell.angle_beta   90.00
_cell.angle_gamma   90.00
#
_symmetry.space_group_name_H-M   'P 1'
#
loop_
_entity.id
_entity.type
_entity.pdbx_description
1 polymer ?
#
loop_
_entity_poly.entity_id
_entity_poly.type
_entity_poly.pdbx_seq_one_letter_code
_entity_poly.pdbx_strand_id
1 'polypeptide(L)'
;NDPCSNALIEAMACGLPALYINDGGHPELVGYGGLPFESEDEIFPQLEKLVEDYQSFQRMIVVSAMEDVAGKYLAMIREAVQ
;
A
#
# COMPACT_ATOMS: atom_id res chain seq x y z
N ASN A 1 -12.76 -0.35 -7.84
CA ASN A 1 -12.28 -1.66 -8.33
C ASN A 1 -10.95 -1.52 -9.08
N ASP A 2 -9.91 -1.16 -8.35
CA ASP A 2 -8.53 -1.40 -8.74
C ASP A 2 -8.02 -2.48 -7.76
N PRO A 3 -7.78 -3.72 -8.23
CA PRO A 3 -7.35 -4.80 -7.35
C PRO A 3 -5.95 -4.55 -6.79
N CYS A 4 -5.13 -3.73 -7.47
CA CYS A 4 -3.77 -3.42 -7.07
C CYS A 4 -3.23 -2.23 -7.89
N SER A 5 -3.20 -1.05 -7.27
CA SER A 5 -2.73 0.15 -7.95
C SER A 5 -1.20 0.20 -8.01
N ASN A 6 -0.62 0.12 -9.21
CA ASN A 6 0.83 0.25 -9.38
C ASN A 6 1.35 1.61 -8.90
N ALA A 7 0.58 2.69 -9.12
CA ALA A 7 0.95 4.02 -8.66
C ALA A 7 1.05 4.10 -7.13
N LEU A 8 0.18 3.37 -6.41
CA LEU A 8 0.23 3.28 -4.95
C LEU A 8 1.49 2.54 -4.47
N ILE A 9 1.83 1.43 -5.13
CA ILE A 9 3.06 0.67 -4.84
C ILE A 9 4.29 1.55 -5.07
N GLU A 10 4.34 2.28 -6.18
CA GLU A 10 5.46 3.18 -6.50
C GLU A 10 5.58 4.32 -5.47
N ALA A 11 4.47 4.93 -5.07
CA ALA A 11 4.47 5.98 -4.05
C ALA A 11 5.01 5.46 -2.72
N MET A 12 4.56 4.29 -2.28
CA MET A 12 5.04 3.66 -1.05
C MET A 12 6.50 3.20 -1.15
N ALA A 13 6.94 2.70 -2.30
CA ALA A 13 8.35 2.38 -2.54
C ALA A 13 9.25 3.63 -2.48
N CYS A 14 8.71 4.80 -2.83
CA CYS A 14 9.38 6.10 -2.65
C CYS A 14 9.33 6.62 -1.21
N GLY A 15 8.71 5.90 -0.28
CA GLY A 15 8.56 6.32 1.12
C GLY A 15 7.49 7.41 1.32
N LEU A 16 6.50 7.49 0.43
CA LEU A 16 5.39 8.43 0.54
C LEU A 16 4.19 7.76 1.24
N PRO A 17 3.70 8.30 2.36
CA PRO A 17 2.44 7.89 2.95
C PRO A 17 1.28 8.10 1.99
N ALA A 18 0.30 7.19 2.02
CA ALA A 18 -0.81 7.21 1.07
C ALA A 18 -2.16 7.53 1.74
N LEU A 19 -2.91 8.46 1.14
CA LEU A 19 -4.35 8.59 1.35
C LEU A 19 -5.04 7.81 0.23
N TYR A 20 -5.85 6.82 0.56
CA TYR A 20 -6.36 5.85 -0.42
C TYR A 20 -7.84 5.53 -0.22
N ILE A 21 -8.53 5.16 -1.31
CA ILE A 21 -9.92 4.71 -1.23
C ILE A 21 -10.00 3.33 -0.59
N ASN A 22 -10.89 3.15 0.40
CA ASN A 22 -11.06 1.89 1.13
C ASN A 22 -11.80 0.82 0.30
N ASP A 23 -11.20 0.39 -0.81
CA ASP A 23 -11.76 -0.58 -1.76
C ASP A 23 -10.68 -1.52 -2.28
N GLY A 24 -11.07 -2.72 -2.74
CA GLY A 24 -10.15 -3.69 -3.34
C GLY A 24 -8.96 -4.05 -2.43
N GLY A 25 -7.76 -4.13 -3.02
CA GLY A 25 -6.53 -4.53 -2.32
C GLY A 25 -5.74 -3.38 -1.66
N HIS A 26 -6.28 -2.15 -1.66
CA HIS A 26 -5.55 -0.99 -1.13
C HIS A 26 -5.30 -1.08 0.38
N PRO A 27 -6.25 -1.54 1.22
CA PRO A 27 -5.99 -1.70 2.65
C PRO A 27 -4.85 -2.68 2.94
N GLU A 28 -4.77 -3.79 2.21
CA GLU A 28 -3.67 -4.76 2.37
C GLU A 28 -2.32 -4.21 1.90
N LEU A 29 -2.30 -3.41 0.84
CA LEU A 29 -1.07 -2.80 0.31
C LEU A 29 -0.54 -1.69 1.21
N VAL A 30 -1.41 -0.81 1.70
CA VAL A 30 -1.00 0.37 2.47
C VAL A 30 -0.66 0.04 3.91
N GLY A 31 -1.37 -0.92 4.52
CA GLY A 31 -1.17 -1.30 5.90
C GLY A 31 -1.22 -0.09 6.83
N TYR A 32 -0.15 0.15 7.59
CA TYR A 32 -0.04 1.28 8.51
C TYR A 32 0.68 2.50 7.90
N GLY A 33 1.06 2.43 6.62
CA GLY A 33 1.77 3.49 5.91
C GLY A 33 0.89 4.63 5.39
N GLY A 34 -0.39 4.66 5.75
CA GLY A 34 -1.35 5.60 5.19
C GLY A 34 -2.71 5.58 5.88
N LEU A 35 -3.68 6.29 5.30
CA LEU A 35 -5.05 6.42 5.81
C LEU A 35 -6.09 6.13 4.72
N PRO A 36 -7.18 5.42 5.06
CA PRO A 36 -8.29 5.21 4.14
C PRO A 36 -9.25 6.41 4.12
N PHE A 37 -10.00 6.55 3.02
CA PHE A 37 -11.24 7.32 2.93
C PHE A 37 -12.32 6.54 2.17
N GLU A 38 -13.59 6.79 2.49
CA GLU A 38 -14.75 6.15 1.85
C GLU A 38 -15.58 7.13 1.02
N SER A 39 -15.52 8.42 1.35
CA SER A 39 -16.25 9.49 0.66
C SER A 39 -15.41 10.74 0.46
N GLU A 40 -15.85 11.61 -0.45
CA GLU A 40 -15.10 12.82 -0.81
C GLU A 40 -14.94 13.81 0.36
N ASP A 41 -15.92 13.86 1.27
CA ASP A 41 -15.89 14.73 2.45
C ASP A 41 -14.86 14.31 3.49
N GLU A 42 -14.38 13.06 3.45
CA GLU A 42 -13.32 12.56 4.33
C GLU A 42 -11.91 12.88 3.82
N ILE A 43 -11.75 13.23 2.54
CA ILE A 43 -10.43 13.41 1.92
C ILE A 43 -9.62 14.49 2.64
N PHE A 44 -10.19 15.67 2.86
CA PHE A 44 -9.46 16.77 3.50
C PHE A 44 -9.15 16.49 4.98
N PRO A 45 -10.10 16.07 5.83
CA PRO A 45 -9.80 15.70 7.22
C PRO A 45 -8.72 14.62 7.35
N GLN A 46 -8.77 13.58 6.50
CA GLN A 46 -7.78 12.51 6.54
C GLN A 46 -6.42 12.98 6.03
N LEU A 47 -6.38 13.85 5.02
CA LEU A 47 -5.14 14.43 4.51
C LEU A 47 -4.46 15.30 5.58
N GLU A 48 -5.22 16.12 6.29
CA GLU A 48 -4.70 16.93 7.41
C GLU A 48 -4.05 16.04 8.47
N LYS A 49 -4.76 14.98 8.89
CA LYS A 49 -4.22 13.99 9.83
C LYS A 49 -2.96 13.28 9.31
N LEU A 50 -2.93 12.92 8.03
CA LEU A 50 -1.76 12.29 7.41
C LEU A 50 -0.55 13.22 7.42
N VAL A 51 -0.76 14.52 7.20
CA VAL A 51 0.30 15.54 7.22
C VAL A 51 0.79 15.82 8.65
N GLU A 52 -0.11 15.91 9.63
CA GLU A 52 0.25 16.13 11.04
C GLU A 52 1.18 15.03 11.58
N ASP A 53 0.89 13.77 11.25
CA ASP A 53 1.65 12.60 11.71
C ASP A 53 2.52 11.98 10.60
N TYR A 54 2.90 12.76 9.58
CA TYR A 54 3.54 12.27 8.36
C TYR A 54 4.72 11.32 8.60
N GLN A 55 5.63 11.68 9.49
CA GLN A 55 6.81 10.86 9.77
C GLN A 55 6.46 9.52 10.42
N SER A 56 5.37 9.48 11.20
CA SER A 56 4.89 8.24 11.82
C SER A 56 4.36 7.29 10.76
N PHE A 57 3.53 7.78 9.83
CA PHE A 57 3.07 6.98 8.69
C PHE A 57 4.22 6.54 7.80
N GLN A 58 5.15 7.45 7.47
CA GLN A 58 6.29 7.14 6.62
C GLN A 58 7.15 5.99 7.18
N ARG A 59 7.42 5.99 8.50
CA ARG A 59 8.20 4.91 9.14
C ARG A 59 7.48 3.56 9.14
N MET A 60 6.16 3.56 8.98
CA MET A 60 5.33 2.36 8.97
C MET A 60 5.12 1.80 7.56
N ILE A 61 5.68 2.45 6.53
CA ILE A 61 5.65 1.96 5.16
C ILE A 61 6.45 0.64 5.07
N VAL A 62 5.78 -0.40 4.59
CA VAL A 62 6.39 -1.70 4.33
C VAL A 62 6.10 -2.07 2.87
N VAL A 63 7.16 -2.18 2.08
CA VAL A 63 7.11 -2.66 0.69
C VAL A 63 7.89 -3.95 0.56
N SER A 64 7.33 -4.92 -0.16
CA SER A 64 8.03 -6.17 -0.44
C SER A 64 9.16 -5.94 -1.44
N ALA A 65 10.33 -6.53 -1.21
CA ALA A 65 11.39 -6.53 -2.21
C ALA A 65 10.95 -7.36 -3.43
N MET A 66 11.32 -6.92 -4.63
CA MET A 66 10.95 -7.62 -5.87
C MET A 66 11.52 -9.04 -5.89
N GLU A 67 12.71 -9.23 -5.31
CA GLU A 67 13.39 -10.52 -5.18
C GLU A 67 12.56 -11.50 -4.34
N ASP A 68 11.97 -11.04 -3.23
CA ASP A 68 11.13 -11.88 -2.37
C ASP A 68 9.86 -12.32 -3.08
N VAL A 69 9.22 -11.39 -3.81
CA VAL A 69 8.01 -11.67 -4.59
C VAL A 69 8.33 -12.67 -5.71
N ALA A 70 9.39 -12.44 -6.48
CA ALA A 70 9.85 -13.36 -7.52
C ALA A 70 10.17 -14.75 -6.96
N GLY A 71 10.82 -14.81 -5.80
CA GLY A 71 11.10 -16.05 -5.08
C GLY A 71 9.83 -16.86 -4.77
N LYS A 72 8.76 -16.20 -4.31
CA LYS A 72 7.46 -16.84 -4.04
C LYS A 72 6.83 -17.44 -5.30
N TYR A 73 6.87 -16.71 -6.43
CA TYR A 73 6.38 -17.23 -7.71
C TYR A 73 7.18 -18.45 -8.17
N LEU A 74 8.51 -18.41 -8.09
CA LEU A 74 9.35 -19.54 -8.46
C LEU A 74 9.10 -20.78 -7.58
N ALA A 75 8.87 -20.58 -6.28
CA ALA A 75 8.52 -21.67 -5.36
C ALA A 75 7.18 -22.31 -5.75
N MET A 76 6.14 -21.50 -5.96
CA MET A 76 4.81 -21.97 -6.35
C MET A 76 4.84 -22.77 -7.66
N ILE A 77 5.57 -22.28 -8.68
CA ILE A 77 5.69 -22.98 -9.97
C ILE A 77 6.40 -24.33 -9.80
N ARG A 78 7.43 -24.41 -8.95
CA ARG A 78 8.14 -25.67 -8.69
C ARG A 78 7.26 -26.70 -7.99
N GLU A 79 6.37 -26.27 -7.11
CA GLU A 79 5.39 -27.14 -6.45
C GLU A 79 4.31 -27.64 -7.43
N ALA A 80 3.84 -26.78 -8.33
CA ALA A 80 2.77 -27.13 -9.27
C ALA A 80 3.21 -28.09 -10.40
N VAL A 81 4.51 -28.25 -10.63
CA VAL A 81 5.08 -29.09 -11.69
C VAL A 81 5.59 -30.45 -11.15
N GLN A 82 5.54 -30.67 -9.84
CA GLN A 82 5.81 -31.97 -9.20
C GLN A 82 4.54 -32.84 -9.14
#